data_AF-A0A969UT12-F1
#
_entry.id   AF-A0A969UT12-F1
#
_cell.length_a   1.000
_cell.length_b   1.000
_cell.length_c   1.000
_cell.angle_alpha   90.00
_cell.angle_beta   90.00
_cell.angle_gamma   90.00
#
_symmetry.space_group_name_H-M   'P 1'
#
loop_
_entity.id
_entity.type
_entity.pdbx_description
1 polymer ?
#
loop_
_entity_poly.entity_id
_entity_poly.type
_entity_poly.pdbx_seq_one_letter_code
_entity_poly.pdbx_strand_id
1 'polypeptide(L)'
;MNRRPLITLTLIALTASLAACGRAELQSSPPANQDGTKPEIQDVLPDETKEQPQLDIAKDDTLDGDRPDKSQTPNDSQSEQPLEEPSQELDQDESSQEQAVQPASPLPEVNGINLGDIEYVSSVTDPDPILERAILQALPGYDNNLPSELKIRYSYNRVDLNGDGQPEVLAYLSGSFTCGTGGCTMMIFKPAGQDYQLVSKVRLVNSPVLISAQSTAGWSDLVLLVSGGGAEPHYALLQSDGSTYPANPSVAVDIPDGSTLSGTAVLTDQMVASGGVLLEPVQ
;
A
#
# COMPACT_ATOMS: atom_id res chain seq x y z
N MET A 1 45.55 15.43 53.38
CA MET A 1 44.74 16.65 53.22
C MET A 1 45.02 17.23 51.84
N ASN A 2 44.01 17.49 51.01
CA ASN A 2 44.19 18.25 49.77
C ASN A 2 42.86 18.92 49.40
N ARG A 3 42.84 20.26 49.28
CA ARG A 3 41.59 21.02 49.05
C ARG A 3 41.44 21.31 47.55
N ARG A 4 40.36 20.84 46.93
CA ARG A 4 39.93 21.31 45.60
C ARG A 4 39.20 22.66 45.75
N PRO A 5 39.41 23.65 44.87
CA PRO A 5 38.66 24.89 44.89
C PRO A 5 37.22 24.67 44.38
N LEU A 6 36.28 25.47 44.89
CA LEU A 6 34.95 25.59 44.29
C LEU A 6 35.04 26.41 43.01
N ILE A 7 34.34 25.97 41.96
CA ILE A 7 34.08 26.77 40.76
C ILE A 7 32.69 27.38 40.91
N THR A 8 32.62 28.70 41.11
CA THR A 8 31.35 29.42 41.21
C THR A 8 30.76 29.63 39.82
N LEU A 9 29.65 28.95 39.52
CA LEU A 9 28.97 29.10 38.24
C LEU A 9 28.05 30.34 38.28
N THR A 10 28.44 31.42 37.59
CA THR A 10 27.63 32.64 37.49
C THR A 10 26.51 32.47 36.46
N LEU A 11 25.27 32.49 36.93
CA LEU A 11 24.09 32.36 36.07
C LEU A 11 23.80 33.69 35.35
N ILE A 12 23.98 33.73 34.03
CA ILE A 12 23.64 34.89 33.20
C ILE A 12 22.18 34.78 32.78
N ALA A 13 21.30 35.59 33.38
CA ALA A 13 19.90 35.69 32.99
C ALA A 13 19.76 36.62 31.78
N LEU A 14 19.31 36.09 30.63
CA LEU A 14 19.09 36.87 29.41
C LEU A 14 17.65 37.41 29.37
N THR A 15 17.44 38.65 29.80
CA THR A 15 16.12 39.30 29.80
C THR A 15 15.80 39.91 28.42
N ALA A 16 15.01 39.21 27.61
CA ALA A 16 14.43 39.79 26.39
C ALA A 16 13.30 40.78 26.75
N SER A 17 13.40 42.03 26.27
CA SER A 17 12.40 43.06 26.58
C SER A 17 11.18 42.92 25.68
N LEU A 18 9.98 42.96 26.29
CA LEU A 18 8.76 43.23 25.53
C LEU A 18 8.81 44.67 24.99
N ALA A 19 8.38 44.85 23.75
CA ALA A 19 8.09 46.15 23.16
C ALA A 19 6.75 46.05 22.42
N ALA A 20 5.74 46.80 22.89
CA ALA A 20 4.40 46.77 22.33
C ALA A 20 3.78 48.17 22.29
N CYS A 21 3.65 48.74 21.09
CA CYS A 21 2.51 49.55 20.66
C CYS A 21 2.64 49.84 19.15
N GLY A 22 1.56 49.65 18.38
CA GLY A 22 1.60 49.76 16.91
C GLY A 22 0.21 49.63 16.29
N ARG A 23 -0.75 50.43 16.77
CA ARG A 23 -2.16 50.34 16.41
C ARG A 23 -2.44 51.06 15.09
N ALA A 24 -2.45 50.32 13.98
CA ALA A 24 -2.92 50.79 12.67
C ALA A 24 -4.45 50.67 12.54
N GLU A 25 -5.04 51.42 11.61
CA GLU A 25 -6.49 51.68 11.56
C GLU A 25 -7.29 50.70 10.67
N LEU A 26 -8.60 50.63 10.92
CA LEU A 26 -9.57 49.95 10.05
C LEU A 26 -9.87 50.82 8.82
N GLN A 27 -9.78 50.27 7.61
CA GLN A 27 -10.43 50.86 6.44
C GLN A 27 -10.91 49.81 5.42
N SER A 28 -12.24 49.78 5.25
CA SER A 28 -13.02 49.32 4.08
C SER A 28 -12.58 48.07 3.30
N SER A 29 -13.38 47.00 3.41
CA SER A 29 -13.47 45.94 2.40
C SER A 29 -13.92 46.50 1.03
N PRO A 30 -13.46 45.94 -0.10
CA PRO A 30 -14.08 46.17 -1.40
C PRO A 30 -15.49 45.52 -1.47
N PRO A 31 -16.41 46.02 -2.31
CA PRO A 31 -17.79 45.54 -2.36
C PRO A 31 -17.92 44.18 -3.06
N ALA A 32 -18.97 43.43 -2.68
CA ALA A 32 -19.41 42.27 -3.45
C ALA A 32 -19.99 42.71 -4.80
N ASN A 33 -19.60 42.03 -5.88
CA ASN A 33 -20.16 42.28 -7.21
C ASN A 33 -21.30 41.29 -7.48
N GLN A 34 -22.50 41.81 -7.77
CA GLN A 34 -23.76 41.06 -7.91
C GLN A 34 -24.48 41.49 -9.19
N ASP A 35 -23.98 41.01 -10.33
CA ASP A 35 -24.70 40.87 -11.60
C ASP A 35 -23.86 39.96 -12.54
N GLY A 36 -24.41 39.17 -13.46
CA GLY A 36 -25.83 39.08 -13.79
C GLY A 36 -26.16 38.26 -15.04
N THR A 37 -25.54 37.10 -15.30
CA THR A 37 -26.03 36.22 -16.40
C THR A 37 -25.68 34.74 -16.22
N LYS A 38 -26.72 33.93 -15.97
CA LYS A 38 -26.69 32.46 -15.98
C LYS A 38 -27.14 31.98 -17.37
N PRO A 39 -26.32 31.27 -18.16
CA PRO A 39 -26.83 30.40 -19.21
C PRO A 39 -27.40 29.15 -18.53
N GLU A 40 -28.72 28.99 -18.61
CA GLU A 40 -29.43 27.85 -18.02
C GLU A 40 -29.51 26.71 -19.04
N ILE A 41 -28.73 25.65 -18.82
CA ILE A 41 -28.87 24.39 -19.55
C ILE A 41 -29.68 23.44 -18.66
N GLN A 42 -30.97 23.29 -18.99
CA GLN A 42 -31.81 22.25 -18.41
C GLN A 42 -31.59 20.93 -19.17
N ASP A 43 -31.57 19.85 -18.40
CA ASP A 43 -31.93 18.47 -18.72
C ASP A 43 -32.19 18.11 -20.20
N VAL A 44 -31.28 17.32 -20.78
CA VAL A 44 -31.64 16.28 -21.75
C VAL A 44 -31.08 14.96 -21.25
N LEU A 45 -31.93 14.20 -20.55
CA LEU A 45 -31.73 12.78 -20.29
C LEU A 45 -32.03 11.99 -21.58
N PRO A 46 -31.07 11.20 -22.12
CA PRO A 46 -31.40 10.08 -22.98
C PRO A 46 -31.79 8.89 -22.10
N ASP A 47 -33.09 8.66 -21.94
CA ASP A 47 -33.62 7.35 -21.56
C ASP A 47 -33.59 6.45 -22.79
N GLU A 48 -32.61 5.53 -22.87
CA GLU A 48 -32.75 4.33 -23.69
C GLU A 48 -32.33 3.08 -22.90
N THR A 49 -33.38 2.34 -22.51
CA THR A 49 -33.49 0.90 -22.37
C THR A 49 -32.30 0.00 -22.75
N LYS A 50 -32.03 -0.96 -21.85
CA LYS A 50 -31.45 -2.29 -22.08
C LYS A 50 -31.39 -2.76 -23.54
N GLU A 51 -30.18 -3.09 -24.00
CA GLU A 51 -29.93 -4.37 -24.68
C GLU A 51 -28.66 -5.02 -24.09
N GLN A 52 -28.77 -6.29 -23.71
CA GLN A 52 -27.61 -7.15 -23.44
C GLN A 52 -27.40 -8.02 -24.68
N PRO A 53 -26.17 -8.15 -25.21
CA PRO A 53 -25.92 -9.09 -26.31
C PRO A 53 -26.21 -10.51 -25.82
N GLN A 54 -27.28 -11.10 -26.37
CA GLN A 54 -27.75 -12.43 -26.01
C GLN A 54 -26.79 -13.47 -26.62
N LEU A 55 -25.97 -14.11 -25.79
CA LEU A 55 -25.05 -15.15 -26.25
C LEU A 55 -25.84 -16.42 -26.54
N ASP A 56 -25.93 -16.80 -27.83
CA ASP A 56 -26.60 -18.02 -28.27
C ASP A 56 -25.88 -19.28 -27.76
N ILE A 57 -26.30 -19.78 -26.62
CA ILE A 57 -25.97 -21.14 -26.19
C ILE A 57 -26.76 -22.10 -27.06
N ALA A 58 -26.07 -22.75 -27.99
CA ALA A 58 -26.64 -23.82 -28.80
C ALA A 58 -27.18 -24.94 -27.91
N LYS A 59 -28.38 -25.44 -28.26
CA LYS A 59 -28.96 -26.62 -27.61
C LYS A 59 -28.21 -27.86 -28.08
N ASP A 60 -27.68 -28.62 -27.14
CA ASP A 60 -27.45 -30.04 -27.33
C ASP A 60 -28.59 -30.77 -26.61
N ASP A 61 -29.43 -31.46 -27.38
CA ASP A 61 -30.55 -32.24 -26.87
C ASP A 61 -30.08 -33.69 -26.62
N THR A 62 -30.85 -34.46 -25.84
CA THR A 62 -30.80 -35.95 -25.76
C THR A 62 -29.56 -36.59 -25.10
N LEU A 63 -29.64 -37.68 -24.30
CA LEU A 63 -30.78 -38.45 -23.74
C LEU A 63 -30.29 -39.41 -22.61
N ASP A 64 -31.17 -39.73 -21.65
CA ASP A 64 -31.09 -40.84 -20.66
C ASP A 64 -29.84 -40.94 -19.71
N GLY A 65 -29.93 -41.55 -18.53
CA GLY A 65 -31.09 -42.11 -17.83
C GLY A 65 -30.74 -42.76 -16.47
N ASP A 66 -31.77 -42.91 -15.64
CA ASP A 66 -31.85 -43.73 -14.40
C ASP A 66 -30.98 -43.41 -13.17
N ARG A 67 -31.40 -44.03 -12.04
CA ARG A 67 -31.03 -43.73 -10.64
C ARG A 67 -30.96 -45.05 -9.82
N PRO A 68 -30.66 -45.00 -8.51
CA PRO A 68 -29.46 -45.55 -7.89
C PRO A 68 -29.62 -46.96 -7.29
N ASP A 69 -28.51 -47.55 -6.81
CA ASP A 69 -28.57 -48.50 -5.68
C ASP A 69 -27.39 -48.31 -4.69
N LYS A 70 -27.43 -49.00 -3.53
CA LYS A 70 -26.61 -48.76 -2.34
C LYS A 70 -25.91 -50.03 -1.83
N SER A 71 -24.62 -49.93 -1.49
CA SER A 71 -23.92 -50.70 -0.42
C SER A 71 -22.59 -49.98 -0.12
N GLN A 72 -22.06 -49.78 1.10
CA GLN A 72 -21.90 -50.63 2.29
C GLN A 72 -21.09 -51.92 2.01
N THR A 73 -19.93 -52.22 2.61
CA THR A 73 -18.94 -51.50 3.47
C THR A 73 -17.66 -52.40 3.52
N PRO A 74 -16.50 -51.99 4.09
CA PRO A 74 -15.21 -52.71 3.91
C PRO A 74 -14.91 -53.80 4.96
N ASN A 75 -13.86 -54.60 4.76
CA ASN A 75 -12.74 -54.78 5.72
C ASN A 75 -11.49 -55.49 5.13
N ASP A 76 -10.49 -55.74 6.00
CA ASP A 76 -9.27 -56.58 5.91
C ASP A 76 -8.09 -55.96 5.11
N SER A 77 -6.88 -55.67 5.66
CA SER A 77 -6.05 -56.18 6.78
C SER A 77 -5.36 -57.54 6.53
N GLN A 78 -4.09 -57.78 6.84
CA GLN A 78 -2.93 -56.92 7.22
C GLN A 78 -1.87 -56.95 6.06
N SER A 79 -0.56 -56.61 6.11
CA SER A 79 0.46 -56.23 7.14
C SER A 79 1.60 -55.40 6.46
N GLU A 80 2.77 -55.02 7.01
CA GLU A 80 3.40 -55.11 8.35
C GLU A 80 4.43 -53.93 8.55
N GLN A 81 5.44 -54.09 9.43
CA GLN A 81 6.57 -53.17 9.73
C GLN A 81 7.87 -54.02 9.90
N PRO A 82 9.10 -53.53 10.26
CA PRO A 82 9.49 -52.20 10.78
C PRO A 82 10.88 -51.60 10.36
N LEU A 83 11.14 -50.38 10.87
CA LEU A 83 12.41 -49.78 11.37
C LEU A 83 13.77 -50.04 10.69
N GLU A 84 14.49 -48.96 10.38
CA GLU A 84 15.76 -48.57 11.06
C GLU A 84 15.96 -47.03 10.99
N GLU A 85 16.57 -46.45 12.03
CA GLU A 85 17.24 -45.13 11.98
C GLU A 85 18.76 -45.36 11.97
N PRO A 86 19.54 -44.41 11.42
CA PRO A 86 20.69 -43.96 12.19
C PRO A 86 20.81 -42.43 12.25
N SER A 87 21.04 -41.92 13.46
CA SER A 87 21.44 -40.54 13.68
C SER A 87 22.87 -40.30 13.21
N GLN A 88 23.10 -39.17 12.54
CA GLN A 88 24.44 -38.58 12.39
C GLN A 88 24.36 -37.08 12.66
N GLU A 89 24.88 -36.68 13.82
CA GLU A 89 25.23 -35.28 14.08
C GLU A 89 26.37 -34.88 13.14
N LEU A 90 26.19 -33.79 12.41
CA LEU A 90 27.25 -33.14 11.64
C LEU A 90 27.18 -31.64 11.93
N ASP A 91 27.95 -31.22 12.93
CA ASP A 91 28.21 -29.80 13.17
C ASP A 91 28.83 -29.18 11.92
N GLN A 92 28.07 -28.31 11.26
CA GLN A 92 28.58 -27.44 10.21
C GLN A 92 28.24 -26.01 10.61
N ASP A 93 29.26 -25.29 11.10
CA ASP A 93 29.26 -23.83 11.16
C ASP A 93 29.16 -23.29 9.72
N GLU A 94 27.94 -23.25 9.16
CA GLU A 94 27.65 -22.39 8.01
C GLU A 94 27.72 -20.94 8.49
N SER A 95 28.95 -20.41 8.48
CA SER A 95 29.22 -18.99 8.65
C SER A 95 28.33 -18.21 7.69
N SER A 96 27.31 -17.53 8.22
CA SER A 96 26.32 -16.84 7.43
C SER A 96 26.98 -15.66 6.69
N GLN A 97 27.48 -15.94 5.48
CA GLN A 97 27.87 -14.89 4.56
C GLN A 97 26.58 -14.23 4.14
N GLU A 98 26.38 -13.00 4.59
CA GLU A 98 25.23 -12.16 4.26
C GLU A 98 25.36 -11.71 2.79
N GLN A 99 25.17 -12.67 1.88
CA GLN A 99 25.12 -12.44 0.45
C GLN A 99 23.91 -11.55 0.19
N ALA A 100 24.16 -10.32 -0.24
CA ALA A 100 23.12 -9.31 -0.47
C ALA A 100 22.04 -9.86 -1.42
N VAL A 101 20.93 -10.31 -0.83
CA VAL A 101 19.81 -10.92 -1.55
C VAL A 101 19.24 -9.85 -2.48
N GLN A 102 19.40 -10.07 -3.77
CA GLN A 102 18.88 -9.14 -4.76
C GLN A 102 17.35 -9.09 -4.63
N PRO A 103 16.72 -7.90 -4.66
CA PRO A 103 15.27 -7.78 -4.54
C PRO A 103 14.58 -8.61 -5.63
N ALA A 104 13.50 -9.30 -5.26
CA ALA A 104 12.73 -10.08 -6.23
C ALA A 104 12.12 -9.17 -7.32
N SER A 105 11.81 -7.92 -6.99
CA SER A 105 11.43 -6.83 -7.91
C SER A 105 12.18 -5.54 -7.56
N PRO A 106 13.27 -5.18 -8.27
CA PRO A 106 13.97 -3.90 -8.09
C PRO A 106 13.16 -2.71 -8.65
N LEU A 107 13.60 -1.48 -8.33
CA LEU A 107 13.10 -0.26 -8.96
C LEU A 107 13.50 -0.24 -10.45
N PRO A 108 12.56 -0.06 -11.40
CA PRO A 108 12.92 0.06 -12.81
C PRO A 108 13.64 1.37 -13.14
N GLU A 109 14.78 1.28 -13.84
CA GLU A 109 15.49 2.45 -14.38
C GLU A 109 14.74 2.99 -15.62
N VAL A 110 14.07 4.14 -15.47
CA VAL A 110 13.37 4.85 -16.56
C VAL A 110 13.88 6.29 -16.68
N ASN A 111 13.79 6.86 -17.89
CA ASN A 111 14.11 8.26 -18.21
C ASN A 111 15.46 8.78 -17.64
N GLY A 112 16.47 7.90 -17.61
CA GLY A 112 17.81 8.21 -17.13
C GLY A 112 17.92 8.49 -15.62
N ILE A 113 16.89 8.14 -14.84
CA ILE A 113 16.92 8.20 -13.37
C ILE A 113 18.08 7.37 -12.83
N ASN A 114 18.82 7.94 -11.88
CA ASN A 114 19.94 7.29 -11.22
C ASN A 114 19.47 6.67 -9.90
N LEU A 115 19.63 5.36 -9.73
CA LEU A 115 19.43 4.71 -8.43
C LEU A 115 20.71 4.89 -7.60
N GLY A 116 20.61 5.65 -6.52
CA GLY A 116 21.68 5.87 -5.55
C GLY A 116 21.64 4.83 -4.43
N ASP A 117 21.75 5.30 -3.18
CA ASP A 117 21.63 4.43 -2.02
C ASP A 117 20.16 3.99 -1.83
N ILE A 118 19.84 2.80 -2.37
CA ILE A 118 18.53 2.15 -2.22
C ILE A 118 18.68 0.90 -1.34
N GLU A 119 18.04 0.92 -0.18
CA GLU A 119 17.74 -0.29 0.60
C GLU A 119 16.50 -0.97 0.01
N TYR A 120 16.46 -2.31 -0.02
CA TYR A 120 15.30 -3.07 -0.53
C TYR A 120 14.73 -3.99 0.56
N VAL A 121 13.43 -3.89 0.81
CA VAL A 121 12.72 -4.62 1.87
C VAL A 121 11.49 -5.33 1.31
N SER A 122 11.54 -6.67 1.33
CA SER A 122 10.40 -7.54 0.99
C SER A 122 9.23 -7.37 1.97
N SER A 123 8.04 -7.72 1.53
CA SER A 123 6.82 -7.66 2.35
C SER A 123 6.85 -8.67 3.51
N VAL A 124 6.12 -8.34 4.58
CA VAL A 124 5.80 -9.29 5.64
C VAL A 124 4.87 -10.37 5.08
N THR A 125 5.21 -11.64 5.33
CA THR A 125 4.47 -12.81 4.83
C THR A 125 3.37 -13.30 5.78
N ASP A 126 3.40 -12.86 7.04
CA ASP A 126 2.46 -13.31 8.08
C ASP A 126 1.13 -12.53 8.06
N PRO A 127 -0.01 -13.21 8.25
CA PRO A 127 -1.31 -12.55 8.33
C PRO A 127 -1.43 -11.66 9.58
N ASP A 128 -2.03 -10.48 9.41
CA ASP A 128 -2.43 -9.58 10.52
C ASP A 128 -3.97 -9.43 10.53
N PRO A 129 -4.69 -10.17 11.41
CA PRO A 129 -6.15 -10.10 11.53
C PRO A 129 -6.72 -8.76 12.05
N ILE A 130 -5.87 -7.83 12.45
CA ILE A 130 -6.25 -6.43 12.74
C ILE A 130 -6.18 -5.61 11.46
N LEU A 131 -5.13 -5.80 10.66
CA LEU A 131 -4.93 -5.15 9.36
C LEU A 131 -5.97 -5.62 8.34
N GLU A 132 -6.24 -6.92 8.27
CA GLU A 132 -7.28 -7.50 7.41
C GLU A 132 -8.64 -6.86 7.67
N ARG A 133 -9.01 -6.67 8.95
CA ARG A 133 -10.24 -5.98 9.35
C ARG A 133 -10.27 -4.53 8.85
N ALA A 134 -9.16 -3.79 8.97
CA ALA A 134 -9.06 -2.41 8.51
C ALA A 134 -9.09 -2.30 6.98
N ILE A 135 -8.45 -3.23 6.25
CA ILE A 135 -8.54 -3.36 4.79
C ILE A 135 -9.98 -3.63 4.36
N LEU A 136 -10.66 -4.60 4.99
CA LEU A 136 -12.05 -4.96 4.68
C LEU A 136 -13.02 -3.81 4.96
N GLN A 137 -12.87 -3.08 6.08
CA GLN A 137 -13.63 -1.85 6.35
C GLN A 137 -13.40 -0.77 5.29
N ALA A 138 -12.22 -0.72 4.68
CA ALA A 138 -11.88 0.20 3.59
C ALA A 138 -12.20 -0.34 2.18
N LEU A 139 -12.79 -1.54 2.05
CA LEU A 139 -13.20 -2.18 0.79
C LEU A 139 -14.72 -2.47 0.75
N PRO A 140 -15.58 -1.44 0.70
CA PRO A 140 -17.01 -1.65 0.49
C PRO A 140 -17.25 -2.38 -0.85
N GLY A 141 -18.02 -3.47 -0.79
CA GLY A 141 -18.31 -4.33 -1.95
C GLY A 141 -17.33 -5.49 -2.17
N TYR A 142 -16.33 -5.69 -1.29
CA TYR A 142 -15.55 -6.93 -1.25
C TYR A 142 -16.18 -7.91 -0.26
N ASP A 143 -16.99 -8.85 -0.76
CA ASP A 143 -17.76 -9.80 0.03
C ASP A 143 -17.72 -11.24 -0.51
N ASN A 144 -18.27 -12.19 0.25
CA ASN A 144 -18.22 -13.63 -0.03
C ASN A 144 -19.07 -14.10 -1.23
N ASN A 145 -19.83 -13.21 -1.89
CA ASN A 145 -20.55 -13.51 -3.14
C ASN A 145 -19.68 -13.26 -4.38
N LEU A 146 -18.49 -12.67 -4.24
CA LEU A 146 -17.59 -12.41 -5.37
C LEU A 146 -17.01 -13.72 -5.95
N PRO A 147 -16.93 -13.83 -7.29
CA PRO A 147 -16.22 -14.92 -7.95
C PRO A 147 -14.76 -15.04 -7.53
N SER A 148 -14.23 -16.27 -7.58
CA SER A 148 -12.88 -16.63 -7.11
C SER A 148 -11.74 -15.81 -7.72
N GLU A 149 -11.90 -15.41 -8.97
CA GLU A 149 -11.00 -14.62 -9.80
C GLU A 149 -10.97 -13.12 -9.42
N LEU A 150 -11.89 -12.69 -8.56
CA LEU A 150 -11.91 -11.35 -7.93
C LEU A 150 -11.36 -11.35 -6.50
N LYS A 151 -10.97 -12.51 -5.93
CA LYS A 151 -10.35 -12.54 -4.60
C LYS A 151 -9.06 -11.70 -4.57
N ILE A 152 -8.86 -11.02 -3.45
CA ILE A 152 -7.71 -10.16 -3.18
C ILE A 152 -6.70 -10.92 -2.33
N ARG A 153 -5.42 -10.77 -2.67
CA ARG A 153 -4.31 -10.99 -1.76
C ARG A 153 -3.71 -9.66 -1.32
N TYR A 154 -3.08 -9.61 -0.16
CA TYR A 154 -2.37 -8.43 0.30
C TYR A 154 -0.93 -8.75 0.69
N SER A 155 -0.05 -7.80 0.40
CA SER A 155 1.37 -7.78 0.79
C SER A 155 1.60 -6.46 1.51
N TYR A 156 2.38 -6.43 2.60
CA TYR A 156 2.55 -5.20 3.37
C TYR A 156 3.93 -5.02 3.98
N ASN A 157 4.31 -3.76 4.16
CA ASN A 157 5.47 -3.36 4.95
C ASN A 157 5.06 -2.42 6.07
N ARG A 158 5.87 -2.37 7.13
CA ARG A 158 5.72 -1.43 8.25
C ARG A 158 6.86 -0.41 8.18
N VAL A 159 6.52 0.87 8.12
CA VAL A 159 7.48 1.98 8.00
C VAL A 159 6.96 3.13 8.85
N ASP A 160 7.81 3.72 9.70
CA ASP A 160 7.50 5.00 10.34
C ASP A 160 7.60 6.10 9.29
N LEU A 161 6.46 6.51 8.71
CA LEU A 161 6.43 7.53 7.67
C LEU A 161 6.42 8.93 8.29
N ASN A 162 5.84 9.07 9.49
CA ASN A 162 5.57 10.36 10.12
C ASN A 162 6.63 10.79 11.17
N GLY A 163 7.45 9.85 11.66
CA GLY A 163 8.54 10.07 12.61
C GLY A 163 8.13 10.04 14.09
N ASP A 164 6.94 9.57 14.45
CA ASP A 164 6.48 9.47 15.85
C ASP A 164 6.95 8.19 16.58
N GLY A 165 7.55 7.24 15.86
CA GLY A 165 8.05 5.97 16.40
C GLY A 165 7.05 4.81 16.35
N GLN A 166 5.86 5.00 15.79
CA GLN A 166 4.86 3.94 15.58
C GLN A 166 4.63 3.68 14.07
N PRO A 167 5.27 2.66 13.49
CA PRO A 167 5.21 2.41 12.05
C PRO A 167 3.79 2.34 11.45
N GLU A 168 3.55 3.17 10.45
CA GLU A 168 2.47 2.99 9.49
C GLU A 168 2.61 1.66 8.73
N VAL A 169 1.50 1.22 8.12
CA VAL A 169 1.42 0.06 7.26
C VAL A 169 1.12 0.51 5.83
N LEU A 170 1.98 0.14 4.88
CA LEU A 170 1.70 0.22 3.46
C LEU A 170 1.22 -1.16 3.01
N ALA A 171 -0.09 -1.31 2.80
CA ALA A 171 -0.72 -2.56 2.37
C ALA A 171 -1.08 -2.50 0.88
N TYR A 172 -0.35 -3.26 0.06
CA TYR A 172 -0.59 -3.41 -1.37
C TYR A 172 -1.61 -4.53 -1.62
N LEU A 173 -2.65 -4.24 -2.41
CA LEU A 173 -3.72 -5.18 -2.72
C LEU A 173 -3.55 -5.70 -4.14
N SER A 174 -3.42 -7.02 -4.28
CA SER A 174 -3.22 -7.74 -5.54
C SER A 174 -4.45 -8.59 -5.87
N GLY A 175 -5.00 -8.44 -7.06
CA GLY A 175 -6.17 -9.17 -7.53
C GLY A 175 -7.11 -8.31 -8.36
N SER A 176 -7.89 -8.94 -9.24
CA SER A 176 -8.70 -8.29 -10.29
C SER A 176 -9.71 -7.25 -9.79
N PHE A 177 -10.11 -7.32 -8.52
CA PHE A 177 -10.99 -6.33 -7.88
C PHE A 177 -10.30 -4.99 -7.56
N THR A 178 -8.97 -4.97 -7.44
CA THR A 178 -8.18 -3.78 -7.03
C THR A 178 -7.08 -3.38 -8.01
N CYS A 179 -6.78 -4.24 -9.00
CA CYS A 179 -5.77 -4.04 -10.03
C CYS A 179 -6.39 -3.66 -11.39
N GLY A 180 -5.70 -2.77 -12.11
CA GLY A 180 -5.94 -2.48 -13.52
C GLY A 180 -4.64 -2.46 -14.31
N THR A 181 -4.70 -2.05 -15.57
CA THR A 181 -3.52 -2.00 -16.47
C THR A 181 -2.50 -0.91 -16.11
N GLY A 182 -2.80 -0.05 -15.13
CA GLY A 182 -1.87 0.96 -14.59
C GLY A 182 -1.42 0.69 -13.15
N GLY A 183 -1.51 -0.57 -12.69
CA GLY A 183 -1.19 -0.95 -11.31
C GLY A 183 -2.44 -1.16 -10.43
N CYS A 184 -2.21 -1.35 -9.14
CA CYS A 184 -3.22 -1.77 -8.18
C CYS A 184 -3.55 -0.72 -7.10
N THR A 185 -4.26 -1.13 -6.05
CA THR A 185 -4.60 -0.26 -4.92
C THR A 185 -3.65 -0.52 -3.76
N MET A 186 -3.04 0.53 -3.24
CA MET A 186 -2.33 0.53 -1.96
C MET A 186 -3.14 1.29 -0.93
N MET A 187 -3.14 0.81 0.31
CA MET A 187 -3.71 1.52 1.46
C MET A 187 -2.61 1.81 2.47
N ILE A 188 -2.57 3.05 2.95
CA ILE A 188 -1.67 3.49 4.02
C ILE A 188 -2.52 3.59 5.28
N PHE A 189 -2.11 2.89 6.33
CA PHE A 189 -2.77 2.88 7.64
C PHE A 189 -1.80 3.31 8.73
N LYS A 190 -2.30 3.97 9.78
CA LYS A 190 -1.53 4.24 11.00
C LYS A 190 -2.12 3.50 12.21
N PRO A 191 -1.31 3.15 13.23
CA PRO A 191 -1.81 2.56 14.47
C PRO A 191 -2.85 3.45 15.17
N ALA A 192 -3.91 2.83 15.69
CA ALA A 192 -5.02 3.48 16.38
C ALA A 192 -5.42 2.68 17.63
N GLY A 193 -4.51 2.61 18.61
CA GLY A 193 -4.72 1.84 19.84
C GLY A 193 -4.51 0.34 19.62
N GLN A 194 -5.61 -0.40 19.41
CA GLN A 194 -5.58 -1.85 19.08
C GLN A 194 -6.12 -2.15 17.66
N ASP A 195 -6.47 -1.11 16.90
CA ASP A 195 -6.91 -1.17 15.51
C ASP A 195 -6.02 -0.27 14.65
N TYR A 196 -6.34 -0.14 13.36
CA TYR A 196 -5.69 0.78 12.43
C TYR A 196 -6.67 1.85 11.93
N GLN A 197 -6.17 3.07 11.72
CA GLN A 197 -6.88 4.13 11.00
C GLN A 197 -6.33 4.25 9.58
N LEU A 198 -7.22 4.25 8.58
CA LEU A 198 -6.85 4.55 7.19
C LEU A 198 -6.35 5.99 7.08
N VAL A 199 -5.12 6.18 6.61
CA VAL A 199 -4.50 7.46 6.27
C VAL A 199 -4.78 7.81 4.82
N SER A 200 -4.62 6.85 3.90
CA SER A 200 -4.80 7.08 2.45
C SER A 200 -5.09 5.82 1.66
N LYS A 201 -5.80 5.97 0.54
CA LYS A 201 -6.09 4.89 -0.41
C LYS A 201 -5.66 5.34 -1.81
N VAL A 202 -4.48 4.89 -2.21
CA VAL A 202 -3.82 5.27 -3.47
C VAL A 202 -4.12 4.19 -4.52
N ARG A 203 -4.60 4.59 -5.69
CA ARG A 203 -4.85 3.68 -6.84
C ARG A 203 -3.77 3.87 -7.89
N LEU A 204 -3.65 2.90 -8.81
CA LEU A 204 -2.63 2.89 -9.88
C LEU A 204 -1.20 2.85 -9.34
N VAL A 205 -1.01 2.08 -8.25
CA VAL A 205 0.31 1.85 -7.65
C VAL A 205 0.96 0.66 -8.34
N ASN A 206 2.18 0.87 -8.84
CA ASN A 206 3.09 -0.21 -9.24
C ASN A 206 4.12 -0.41 -8.11
N SER A 207 4.56 -1.65 -7.91
CA SER A 207 5.60 -2.01 -6.94
C SER A 207 6.99 -2.08 -7.61
N PRO A 208 8.09 -1.90 -6.85
CA PRO A 208 8.16 -1.48 -5.45
C PRO A 208 7.79 0.00 -5.24
N VAL A 209 7.53 0.39 -3.99
CA VAL A 209 7.30 1.78 -3.58
C VAL A 209 8.54 2.28 -2.84
N LEU A 210 9.13 3.38 -3.27
CA LEU A 210 10.31 3.96 -2.61
C LEU A 210 9.88 4.98 -1.56
N ILE A 211 10.27 4.75 -0.31
CA ILE A 211 10.19 5.73 0.77
C ILE A 211 11.40 6.65 0.67
N SER A 212 11.17 7.93 0.40
CA SER A 212 12.22 8.93 0.26
C SER A 212 12.84 9.28 1.61
N ALA A 213 14.14 9.62 1.61
CA ALA A 213 14.79 10.29 2.74
C ALA A 213 14.42 11.78 2.86
N GLN A 214 13.46 12.27 2.07
CA GLN A 214 12.86 13.61 2.17
C GLN A 214 11.42 13.51 2.68
N SER A 215 10.93 14.56 3.34
CA SER A 215 9.61 14.56 3.98
C SER A 215 8.88 15.89 3.78
N THR A 216 7.61 15.84 3.42
CA THR A 216 6.71 16.99 3.29
C THR A 216 5.61 16.95 4.35
N ALA A 217 5.30 18.11 4.94
CA ALA A 217 4.27 18.27 5.97
C ALA A 217 4.40 17.33 7.19
N GLY A 218 5.61 16.82 7.46
CA GLY A 218 5.90 15.87 8.54
C GLY A 218 5.82 14.40 8.15
N TRP A 219 5.61 14.08 6.87
CA TRP A 219 5.52 12.71 6.35
C TRP A 219 6.56 12.47 5.27
N SER A 220 7.16 11.28 5.24
CA SER A 220 8.15 10.88 4.23
C SER A 220 7.53 10.83 2.84
N ASP A 221 8.15 11.50 1.86
CA ASP A 221 7.63 11.56 0.50
C ASP A 221 7.72 10.17 -0.16
N LEU A 222 6.66 9.76 -0.87
CA LEU A 222 6.61 8.47 -1.54
C LEU A 222 6.92 8.62 -3.03
N VAL A 223 7.84 7.81 -3.54
CA VAL A 223 8.23 7.78 -4.95
C VAL A 223 7.67 6.52 -5.61
N LEU A 224 6.78 6.71 -6.58
CA LEU A 224 6.05 5.63 -7.26
C LEU A 224 6.31 5.67 -8.77
N LEU A 225 6.44 4.49 -9.39
CA LEU A 225 6.47 4.37 -10.85
C LEU A 225 5.04 4.48 -11.41
N VAL A 226 4.76 5.55 -12.14
CA VAL A 226 3.60 5.64 -13.03
C VAL A 226 3.96 4.89 -14.31
N SER A 227 3.20 3.85 -14.62
CA SER A 227 3.36 3.08 -15.86
C SER A 227 2.07 2.33 -16.19
N GLY A 228 1.93 1.93 -17.45
CA GLY A 228 0.73 1.21 -17.90
C GLY A 228 -0.47 2.14 -18.06
N GLY A 229 -1.66 1.57 -18.32
CA GLY A 229 -2.89 2.34 -18.59
C GLY A 229 -2.85 3.23 -19.84
N GLY A 230 -1.78 3.20 -20.64
CA GLY A 230 -1.50 4.13 -21.73
C GLY A 230 -0.56 5.29 -21.37
N ALA A 231 -0.04 5.36 -20.14
CA ALA A 231 0.99 6.31 -19.74
C ALA A 231 2.40 5.81 -20.09
N GLU A 232 3.25 6.71 -20.58
CA GLU A 232 4.69 6.49 -20.71
C GLU A 232 5.32 6.36 -19.31
N PRO A 233 6.27 5.42 -19.06
CA PRO A 233 6.85 5.23 -17.73
C PRO A 233 7.59 6.47 -17.19
N HIS A 234 7.25 6.88 -15.97
CA HIS A 234 7.94 7.96 -15.23
C HIS A 234 7.75 7.78 -13.71
N TYR A 235 8.63 8.37 -12.91
CA TYR A 235 8.45 8.42 -11.46
C TYR A 235 7.69 9.67 -11.04
N ALA A 236 6.77 9.52 -10.08
CA ALA A 236 6.00 10.61 -9.49
C ALA A 236 6.27 10.70 -7.98
N LEU A 237 6.34 11.93 -7.46
CA LEU A 237 6.58 12.27 -6.07
C LEU A 237 5.26 12.57 -5.35
N LEU A 238 4.83 11.67 -4.49
CA LEU A 238 3.60 11.77 -3.69
C LEU A 238 3.95 12.35 -2.33
N GLN A 239 3.83 13.66 -2.25
CA GLN A 239 4.02 14.44 -1.02
C GLN A 239 2.72 14.48 -0.21
N SER A 240 2.80 14.44 1.12
CA SER A 240 1.60 14.54 1.97
C SER A 240 1.15 15.99 2.18
N ASP A 241 -0.16 16.18 2.39
CA ASP A 241 -0.73 17.43 2.91
C ASP A 241 -0.64 17.55 4.46
N GLY A 242 -0.05 16.55 5.12
CA GLY A 242 0.04 16.41 6.58
C GLY A 242 -1.05 15.52 7.19
N SER A 243 -2.06 15.14 6.40
CA SER A 243 -3.16 14.24 6.79
C SER A 243 -3.32 13.04 5.86
N THR A 244 -3.02 13.21 4.57
CA THR A 244 -3.22 12.22 3.49
C THR A 244 -2.14 12.35 2.40
N TYR A 245 -2.09 11.37 1.49
CA TYR A 245 -1.32 11.40 0.24
C TYR A 245 -2.27 11.45 -0.98
N PRO A 246 -1.81 11.94 -2.15
CA PRO A 246 -2.58 11.91 -3.39
C PRO A 246 -3.14 10.53 -3.73
N ALA A 247 -4.44 10.44 -4.02
CA ALA A 247 -5.15 9.17 -4.25
C ALA A 247 -4.81 8.45 -5.58
N ASN A 248 -3.90 9.01 -6.37
CA ASN A 248 -3.42 8.50 -7.67
C ASN A 248 -2.05 9.15 -7.97
N PRO A 249 -0.99 8.39 -8.31
CA PRO A 249 0.32 8.97 -8.62
C PRO A 249 0.30 9.81 -9.92
N SER A 250 -0.57 9.50 -10.89
CA SER A 250 -0.67 10.23 -12.17
C SER A 250 -1.28 11.64 -12.08
N VAL A 251 -1.48 12.18 -10.87
CA VAL A 251 -1.81 13.60 -10.62
C VAL A 251 -0.87 14.26 -9.60
N ALA A 252 0.21 13.57 -9.22
CA ALA A 252 1.26 14.10 -8.35
C ALA A 252 2.32 14.85 -9.19
N VAL A 253 3.47 15.17 -8.59
CA VAL A 253 4.54 15.91 -9.28
C VAL A 253 5.51 14.92 -9.94
N ASP A 254 5.72 15.04 -11.24
CA ASP A 254 6.72 14.25 -11.98
C ASP A 254 8.13 14.51 -11.43
N ILE A 255 8.90 13.45 -11.22
CA ILE A 255 10.32 13.55 -10.86
C ILE A 255 11.13 13.77 -12.14
N PRO A 256 11.93 14.85 -12.25
CA PRO A 256 12.64 15.16 -13.48
C PRO A 256 13.63 14.07 -13.92
N ASP A 257 13.67 13.81 -15.22
CA ASP A 257 14.67 12.97 -15.89
C ASP A 257 16.09 13.24 -15.38
N GLY A 258 16.87 12.17 -15.18
CA GLY A 258 18.24 12.29 -14.65
C GLY A 258 18.35 12.50 -13.13
N SER A 259 17.25 12.70 -12.40
CA SER A 259 17.27 12.79 -10.93
C SER A 259 17.88 11.55 -10.28
N THR A 260 18.45 11.71 -9.08
CA THR A 260 18.93 10.60 -8.26
C THR A 260 17.88 10.24 -7.21
N LEU A 261 17.54 8.96 -7.10
CA LEU A 261 16.66 8.40 -6.07
C LEU A 261 17.48 7.73 -4.96
N SER A 262 17.09 7.89 -3.70
CA SER A 262 17.71 7.24 -2.54
C SER A 262 16.71 7.11 -1.38
N GLY A 263 16.83 6.06 -0.58
CA GLY A 263 15.88 5.72 0.48
C GLY A 263 15.61 4.21 0.55
N THR A 264 14.47 3.82 1.12
CA THR A 264 14.10 2.40 1.30
C THR A 264 12.96 2.02 0.36
N ALA A 265 13.23 1.15 -0.61
CA ALA A 265 12.22 0.52 -1.45
C ALA A 265 11.54 -0.61 -0.67
N VAL A 266 10.22 -0.50 -0.51
CA VAL A 266 9.36 -1.51 0.13
C VAL A 266 8.46 -2.19 -0.91
N LEU A 267 7.80 -3.27 -0.52
CA LEU A 267 6.94 -4.08 -1.40
C LEU A 267 7.74 -4.66 -2.59
N THR A 268 8.99 -5.07 -2.34
CA THR A 268 9.99 -5.47 -3.37
C THR A 268 9.84 -6.92 -3.86
N ASP A 269 8.68 -7.52 -3.67
CA ASP A 269 8.36 -8.89 -4.04
C ASP A 269 7.87 -8.99 -5.48
N GLN A 270 7.89 -10.19 -6.03
CA GLN A 270 7.19 -10.47 -7.29
C GLN A 270 5.68 -10.50 -7.02
N MET A 271 5.00 -9.37 -7.30
CA MET A 271 3.55 -9.19 -7.09
C MET A 271 2.70 -9.93 -8.15
N VAL A 272 2.82 -11.25 -8.15
CA VAL A 272 1.98 -12.18 -8.93
C VAL A 272 0.64 -12.41 -8.22
N ALA A 273 -0.40 -12.79 -8.97
CA ALA A 273 -1.76 -12.99 -8.44
C ALA A 273 -1.90 -14.09 -7.35
N SER A 274 -0.87 -14.92 -7.15
CA SER A 274 -0.77 -15.92 -6.08
C SER A 274 0.07 -15.47 -4.87
N GLY A 275 0.78 -14.34 -4.96
CA GLY A 275 1.65 -13.81 -3.91
C GLY A 275 0.89 -12.99 -2.86
N GLY A 276 1.45 -12.89 -1.66
CA GLY A 276 0.82 -12.24 -0.51
C GLY A 276 -0.23 -13.11 0.21
N VAL A 277 -0.68 -12.62 1.36
CA VAL A 277 -1.69 -13.27 2.22
C VAL A 277 -3.06 -13.18 1.57
N LEU A 278 -3.88 -14.23 1.66
CA LEU A 278 -5.24 -14.23 1.10
C LEU A 278 -6.20 -13.42 2.00
N LEU A 279 -6.79 -12.37 1.45
CA LEU A 279 -7.79 -11.56 2.16
C LEU A 279 -9.16 -12.23 2.05
N GLU A 280 -9.53 -13.02 3.05
CA GLU A 280 -10.87 -13.63 3.10
C GLU A 280 -11.93 -12.59 3.51
N PRO A 281 -13.06 -12.46 2.78
CA PRO A 281 -14.11 -11.50 3.15
C PRO A 281 -14.84 -11.91 4.43
N VAL A 282 -15.42 -10.92 5.14
CA VAL A 282 -16.24 -11.18 6.34
C VAL A 282 -17.50 -11.96 5.96
N GLN A 283 -17.88 -12.93 6.81
CA GLN A 283 -19.10 -13.76 6.68
C GLN A 283 -20.37 -12.98 7.05
#